data_AF-A0A564YG75-F1
#
_entry.id   AF-A0A564YG75-F1
#
_cell.length_a   1.000
_cell.length_b   1.000
_cell.length_c   1.000
_cell.angle_alpha   90.00
_cell.angle_beta   90.00
_cell.angle_gamma   90.00
#
_symmetry.space_group_name_H-M   'P 1'
#
loop_
_entity.id
_entity.type
_entity.pdbx_description
1 polymer ?
#
loop_
_entity_poly.entity_id
_entity_poly.type
_entity_poly.pdbx_seq_one_letter_code
_entity_poly.pdbx_strand_id
1 'polypeptide(L)'
;MEIARSMECDEPIEVTPGMQLNRKPDAMQSPLQHMVHAEVQLTRSSIASRESVCQAVETFLRAKSGTCNLPAQLESGDFTESIATKMTFIQENVASINLSTEDSDCPISRESSCQAVCLRTAPLMCHVYRLVHGDEADPTHETLEVANEVIHGGTRWALPSASFDGLWDSLVYDSTVKRDLLKYSESALLFADFEVSQHVIAWNRVIFLHGPPGTGKTSLCRALAQKLSIRLSHRFTSAALIEINTVNLLSKWFSESARLVSQMFTSIIEYLEDPDHLVCLLVDEVESLTSVRKSVASSCEPSDALRVVNAVLTHLDQMKQYPNVMVMATSNVSGVVDPAFLDRADIRAYIGPPSAVAIYSIYASCLNELIRVGLIERQKSGLLSYRVLSALQFVESPVTAPSLLVWRLAQRSIGLNGRTLRKLPLIAHAFYMDATKYPTNIPVRLSGAVNSSCRDKENCSVPQSAVGNNGKGFATPAVPLNVFIEALQRAADSRFSDQQLIAQSTGESVNGGREKATAPVGDALDTTSSVKVNLP
;
A
#
# COMPACT_ATOMS: atom_id res chain seq x y z
N MET A 1 -42.17 45.45 -35.06
CA MET A 1 -41.40 46.51 -34.39
C MET A 1 -40.30 45.81 -33.60
N GLU A 2 -39.16 45.46 -34.22
CA GLU A 2 -37.99 46.36 -34.41
C GLU A 2 -37.44 46.82 -33.04
N ILE A 3 -36.18 46.64 -32.63
CA ILE A 3 -34.90 46.46 -33.33
C ILE A 3 -33.88 45.80 -32.36
N ALA A 4 -32.88 45.13 -32.92
CA ALA A 4 -31.71 44.55 -32.27
C ALA A 4 -30.46 45.47 -32.34
N ARG A 5 -29.41 45.10 -31.56
CA ARG A 5 -27.99 45.57 -31.55
C ARG A 5 -27.74 46.88 -30.74
N SER A 6 -26.64 47.07 -30.00
CA SER A 6 -25.23 46.72 -30.25
C SER A 6 -24.38 46.71 -28.94
N MET A 7 -23.19 46.11 -29.05
CA MET A 7 -22.07 46.05 -28.08
C MET A 7 -21.23 47.36 -28.03
N GLU A 8 -20.25 47.37 -27.11
CA GLU A 8 -19.05 48.25 -26.94
C GLU A 8 -19.25 49.53 -26.11
N CYS A 9 -18.31 50.05 -25.30
CA CYS A 9 -17.04 49.64 -24.71
C CYS A 9 -16.68 50.67 -23.61
N ASP A 10 -15.82 50.26 -22.68
CA ASP A 10 -15.00 51.00 -21.69
C ASP A 10 -14.99 52.55 -21.63
N GLU A 11 -15.07 53.08 -20.39
CA GLU A 11 -14.37 54.32 -20.00
C GLU A 11 -13.81 54.23 -18.56
N PRO A 12 -12.72 54.96 -18.25
CA PRO A 12 -11.71 54.58 -17.26
C PRO A 12 -11.90 55.24 -15.89
N ILE A 13 -11.49 54.56 -14.81
CA ILE A 13 -11.42 55.15 -13.47
C ILE A 13 -10.00 55.67 -13.22
N GLU A 14 -9.88 56.99 -13.11
CA GLU A 14 -8.66 57.71 -12.72
C GLU A 14 -8.17 57.30 -11.33
N VAL A 15 -6.87 57.02 -11.22
CA VAL A 15 -6.20 56.72 -9.95
C VAL A 15 -5.46 57.97 -9.47
N THR A 16 -5.99 58.64 -8.45
CA THR A 16 -5.26 59.65 -7.66
C THR A 16 -4.24 58.98 -6.73
N PRO A 17 -2.95 59.40 -6.74
CA PRO A 17 -1.94 58.85 -5.84
C PRO A 17 -1.83 59.68 -4.56
N GLY A 18 -1.81 59.02 -3.39
CA GLY A 18 -1.25 59.61 -2.18
C GLY A 18 -2.10 59.51 -0.92
N MET A 19 -2.18 58.32 -0.32
CA MET A 19 -2.35 58.18 1.13
C MET A 19 -1.42 57.08 1.63
N GLN A 20 -0.36 57.48 2.32
CA GLN A 20 0.57 56.58 3.00
C GLN A 20 -0.16 55.89 4.16
N LEU A 21 -0.60 54.66 3.94
CA LEU A 21 -0.99 53.75 5.01
C LEU A 21 0.27 53.19 5.67
N ASN A 22 0.49 53.64 6.90
CA ASN A 22 1.51 53.20 7.83
C ASN A 22 1.39 51.68 8.05
N ARG A 23 2.12 50.87 7.26
CA ARG A 23 2.21 49.42 7.46
C ARG A 23 3.03 49.15 8.72
N LYS A 24 2.36 48.65 9.76
CA LYS A 24 3.01 47.89 10.83
C LYS A 24 3.84 46.77 10.20
N PRO A 25 5.05 46.47 10.70
CA PRO A 25 5.86 45.40 10.15
C PRO A 25 5.12 44.07 10.28
N ASP A 26 5.14 43.31 9.19
CA ASP A 26 4.46 42.03 9.00
C ASP A 26 4.61 41.14 10.24
N ALA A 27 3.49 40.82 10.87
CA ALA A 27 3.42 39.67 11.76
C ALA A 27 3.79 38.45 10.90
N MET A 28 4.94 37.84 11.22
CA MET A 28 5.37 36.53 10.74
C MET A 28 4.14 35.65 10.47
N GLN A 29 3.88 35.35 9.20
CA GLN A 29 2.96 34.29 8.83
C GLN A 29 3.41 33.04 9.57
N SER A 30 2.61 32.58 10.53
CA SER A 30 2.80 31.27 11.15
C SER A 30 2.92 30.24 10.01
N PRO A 31 3.92 29.35 10.01
CA PRO A 31 4.03 28.34 8.96
C PRO A 31 2.70 27.58 8.92
N LEU A 32 2.11 27.43 7.73
CA LEU A 32 0.91 26.62 7.49
C LEU A 32 1.10 25.28 8.21
N GLN A 33 0.41 25.07 9.34
CA GLN A 33 0.59 23.86 10.11
C GLN A 33 -0.19 22.75 9.42
N HIS A 34 0.53 21.81 8.80
CA HIS A 34 -0.07 20.63 8.18
C HIS A 34 -0.80 19.79 9.24
N MET A 35 -1.96 19.26 8.87
CA MET A 35 -2.72 18.35 9.71
C MET A 35 -1.94 17.06 9.96
N VAL A 36 -1.84 16.68 11.22
CA VAL A 36 -1.18 15.45 11.66
C VAL A 36 -2.25 14.39 11.89
N HIS A 37 -2.18 13.30 11.13
CA HIS A 37 -3.05 12.15 11.28
C HIS A 37 -2.42 11.17 12.27
N ALA A 38 -3.12 10.90 13.37
CA ALA A 38 -2.75 9.90 14.36
C ALA A 38 -3.64 8.67 14.19
N GLU A 39 -3.11 7.61 13.58
CA GLU A 39 -3.79 6.32 13.43
C GLU A 39 -3.51 5.47 14.67
N VAL A 40 -4.55 5.22 15.46
CA VAL A 40 -4.46 4.57 16.78
C VAL A 40 -5.07 3.18 16.70
N GLN A 41 -4.22 2.18 16.83
CA GLN A 41 -4.62 0.78 16.85
C GLN A 41 -4.99 0.36 18.28
N LEU A 42 -6.20 -0.14 18.48
CA LEU A 42 -6.65 -0.67 19.77
C LEU A 42 -6.07 -2.07 20.03
N THR A 43 -5.87 -2.40 21.32
CA THR A 43 -5.60 -3.77 21.76
C THR A 43 -6.82 -4.65 21.57
N ARG A 44 -6.61 -5.97 21.46
CA ARG A 44 -7.68 -6.96 21.22
C ARG A 44 -8.71 -7.01 22.36
N SER A 45 -8.26 -6.79 23.59
CA SER A 45 -9.09 -6.83 24.80
C SER A 45 -9.73 -5.48 25.14
N SER A 46 -9.42 -4.41 24.40
CA SER A 46 -9.97 -3.09 24.68
C SER A 46 -11.49 -3.09 24.50
N ILE A 47 -12.21 -2.47 25.43
CA ILE A 47 -13.66 -2.19 25.32
C ILE A 47 -13.93 -0.68 25.40
N ALA A 48 -12.88 0.13 25.33
CA ALA A 48 -12.97 1.58 25.48
C ALA A 48 -13.71 2.21 24.30
N SER A 49 -14.45 3.29 24.58
CA SER A 49 -15.07 4.08 23.52
C SER A 49 -14.01 4.85 22.71
N ARG A 50 -14.27 5.02 21.40
CA ARG A 50 -13.36 5.72 20.47
C ARG A 50 -13.03 7.12 20.99
N GLU A 51 -14.03 7.86 21.48
CA GLU A 51 -13.86 9.22 22.02
C GLU A 51 -12.92 9.27 23.23
N SER A 52 -13.05 8.32 24.18
CA SER A 52 -12.20 8.25 25.36
C SER A 52 -10.74 7.99 24.98
N VAL A 53 -10.53 7.12 23.98
CA VAL A 53 -9.20 6.81 23.45
C VAL A 53 -8.61 8.02 22.72
N CYS A 54 -9.39 8.69 21.86
CA CYS A 54 -8.95 9.91 21.18
C CYS A 54 -8.49 10.97 22.19
N GLN A 55 -9.30 11.27 23.21
CA GLN A 55 -8.95 12.28 24.23
C GLN A 55 -7.70 11.89 25.01
N ALA A 56 -7.55 10.61 25.37
CA ALA A 56 -6.37 10.12 26.08
C ALA A 56 -5.11 10.26 25.20
N VAL A 57 -5.19 9.84 23.94
CA VAL A 57 -4.07 9.91 22.98
C VAL A 57 -3.71 11.36 22.66
N GLU A 58 -4.67 12.25 22.42
CA GLU A 58 -4.39 13.67 22.21
C GLU A 58 -3.69 14.30 23.42
N THR A 59 -4.16 13.98 24.64
CA THR A 59 -3.51 14.44 25.87
C THR A 59 -2.06 13.93 25.95
N PHE A 60 -1.83 12.68 25.60
CA PHE A 60 -0.51 12.07 25.56
C PHE A 60 0.42 12.74 24.54
N LEU A 61 -0.04 12.89 23.29
CA LEU A 61 0.75 13.48 22.21
C LEU A 61 1.09 14.94 22.49
N ARG A 62 0.17 15.72 23.11
CA ARG A 62 0.43 17.10 23.53
C ARG A 62 1.34 17.21 24.75
N ALA A 63 1.32 16.22 25.64
CA ALA A 63 2.21 16.17 26.80
C ALA A 63 3.66 15.84 26.41
N LYS A 64 3.85 15.10 25.31
CA LYS A 64 5.18 14.77 24.77
C LYS A 64 5.93 16.06 24.43
N SER A 65 7.05 16.28 25.11
CA SER A 65 7.87 17.48 24.93
C SER A 65 8.82 17.29 23.74
N GLY A 66 8.91 18.30 22.87
CA GLY A 66 9.83 18.32 21.72
C GLY A 66 9.15 18.23 20.35
N THR A 67 9.96 18.34 19.30
CA THR A 67 9.55 18.15 17.91
C THR A 67 9.60 16.66 17.56
N CYS A 68 8.54 16.14 16.94
CA CYS A 68 8.49 14.78 16.43
C CYS A 68 8.83 14.77 14.94
N ASN A 69 9.74 13.88 14.52
CA ASN A 69 9.99 13.65 13.11
C ASN A 69 8.94 12.68 12.58
N LEU A 70 8.13 13.13 11.63
CA LEU A 70 7.09 12.29 11.01
C LEU A 70 7.60 11.69 9.69
N PRO A 71 7.15 10.51 9.25
CA PRO A 71 6.25 9.60 9.96
C PRO A 71 6.95 8.94 11.17
N ALA A 72 6.16 8.66 12.21
CA ALA A 72 6.64 8.00 13.42
C ALA A 72 5.65 6.92 13.88
N GLN A 73 6.18 5.78 14.31
CA GLN A 73 5.41 4.70 14.93
C GLN A 73 5.80 4.62 16.40
N LEU A 74 4.80 4.66 17.28
CA LEU A 74 4.95 4.49 18.73
C LEU A 74 4.35 3.15 19.13
N GLU A 75 5.14 2.32 19.79
CA GLU A 75 4.71 1.01 20.29
C GLU A 75 4.54 1.01 21.81
N SER A 76 4.04 -0.10 22.38
CA SER A 76 3.78 -0.25 23.82
C SER A 76 4.97 0.13 24.72
N GLY A 77 6.21 -0.03 24.24
CA GLY A 77 7.42 0.35 24.96
C GLY A 77 7.71 1.85 25.00
N ASP A 78 7.20 2.61 24.03
CA ASP A 78 7.39 4.07 23.94
C ASP A 78 6.43 4.85 24.84
N PHE A 79 5.46 4.17 25.44
CA PHE A 79 4.50 4.74 26.37
C PHE A 79 5.11 4.84 27.79
N THR A 80 6.33 5.38 27.92
CA THR A 80 7.05 5.49 29.19
C THR A 80 7.33 6.95 29.62
N GLU A 81 7.13 7.18 30.91
CA GLU A 81 7.39 8.37 31.75
C GLU A 81 6.56 9.66 31.55
N SER A 82 5.66 9.95 32.52
CA SER A 82 5.64 11.17 33.37
C SER A 82 4.23 11.54 33.94
N ILE A 83 3.11 10.93 33.48
CA ILE A 83 1.75 11.30 33.94
C ILE A 83 0.92 10.06 34.33
N ALA A 84 0.78 9.82 35.64
CA ALA A 84 0.51 8.50 36.22
C ALA A 84 -0.91 7.90 36.07
N THR A 85 -1.94 8.62 35.62
CA THR A 85 -3.35 8.10 35.68
C THR A 85 -4.02 7.88 34.33
N LYS A 86 -3.71 8.67 33.30
CA LYS A 86 -4.23 8.46 31.92
C LYS A 86 -3.32 7.59 31.05
N MET A 87 -2.07 7.38 31.46
CA MET A 87 -1.09 6.55 30.75
C MET A 87 -1.34 5.04 30.90
N THR A 88 -1.81 4.59 32.07
CA THR A 88 -2.22 3.19 32.28
C THR A 88 -3.33 2.79 31.33
N PHE A 89 -4.32 3.69 31.14
CA PHE A 89 -5.39 3.49 30.18
C PHE A 89 -4.88 3.31 28.75
N ILE A 90 -3.90 4.09 28.30
CA ILE A 90 -3.31 3.95 26.96
C ILE A 90 -2.56 2.63 26.84
N GLN A 91 -1.73 2.27 27.83
CA GLN A 91 -0.98 1.01 27.81
C GLN A 91 -1.89 -0.23 27.76
N GLU A 92 -3.06 -0.18 28.40
CA GLU A 92 -4.03 -1.27 28.39
C GLU A 92 -4.86 -1.34 27.09
N ASN A 93 -5.18 -0.18 26.50
CA ASN A 93 -6.16 -0.08 25.41
C ASN A 93 -5.57 0.17 24.02
N VAL A 94 -4.34 0.67 23.92
CA VAL A 94 -3.69 1.06 22.66
C VAL A 94 -2.48 0.16 22.39
N ALA A 95 -2.48 -0.48 21.23
CA ALA A 95 -1.39 -1.34 20.77
C ALA A 95 -0.27 -0.54 20.10
N SER A 96 -0.63 0.37 19.18
CA SER A 96 0.32 1.20 18.44
C SER A 96 -0.31 2.54 18.03
N ILE A 97 0.53 3.56 17.84
CA ILE A 97 0.12 4.87 17.31
C ILE A 97 1.05 5.21 16.13
N ASN A 98 0.47 5.33 14.94
CA ASN A 98 1.16 5.75 13.74
C ASN A 98 0.83 7.22 13.45
N LEU A 99 1.85 8.06 13.47
CA LEU A 99 1.75 9.49 13.18
C LEU A 99 2.23 9.73 11.75
N SER A 100 1.38 10.36 10.94
CA SER A 100 1.67 10.71 9.57
C SER A 100 1.17 12.12 9.23
N THR A 101 1.79 12.74 8.25
CA THR A 101 1.29 13.96 7.61
C THR A 101 0.79 13.61 6.22
N GLU A 102 0.02 14.52 5.62
CA GLU A 102 -0.41 14.40 4.23
C GLU A 102 0.74 14.22 3.22
N ASP A 103 1.96 14.66 3.55
CA ASP A 103 3.14 14.55 2.68
C ASP A 103 4.10 13.43 3.10
N SER A 104 3.77 12.63 4.13
CA SER A 104 4.63 11.54 4.60
C SER A 104 4.85 10.44 3.56
N ASP A 105 3.92 10.26 2.62
CA ASP A 105 4.01 9.30 1.50
C ASP A 105 4.67 9.89 0.23
N CYS A 106 5.41 11.01 0.35
CA CYS A 106 6.15 11.60 -0.76
C CYS A 106 7.38 10.77 -1.20
N PRO A 107 7.83 10.92 -2.46
CA PRO A 107 9.01 10.27 -3.01
C PRO A 107 10.25 10.40 -2.12
N ILE A 108 11.04 9.34 -2.08
CA ILE A 108 12.27 9.26 -1.28
C ILE A 108 13.31 10.31 -1.72
N SER A 109 13.24 10.77 -2.98
CA SER A 109 14.17 11.70 -3.63
C SER A 109 13.97 13.19 -3.31
N ARG A 110 12.80 13.62 -2.80
CA ARG A 110 12.59 15.03 -2.41
C ARG A 110 12.98 15.25 -0.95
N GLU A 111 13.61 16.40 -0.69
CA GLU A 111 14.22 16.83 0.58
C GLU A 111 13.25 16.95 1.79
N SER A 112 11.97 16.58 1.65
CA SER A 112 10.92 16.90 2.62
C SER A 112 9.97 15.73 2.87
N SER A 113 10.39 14.67 3.55
CA SER A 113 9.39 13.76 4.17
C SER A 113 9.57 13.49 5.66
N CYS A 114 10.67 13.99 6.25
CA CYS A 114 10.80 14.07 7.70
C CYS A 114 10.58 15.51 8.14
N GLN A 115 9.32 15.87 8.30
CA GLN A 115 8.97 17.17 8.86
C GLN A 115 9.03 17.06 10.38
N ALA A 116 9.89 17.88 11.00
CA ALA A 116 9.90 18.05 12.44
C ALA A 116 8.67 18.88 12.82
N VAL A 117 7.68 18.25 13.45
CA VAL A 117 6.42 18.89 13.82
C VAL A 117 6.30 18.97 15.35
N CYS A 118 5.90 20.13 15.86
CA CYS A 118 5.57 20.30 17.27
C CYS A 118 4.14 19.80 17.53
N LEU A 119 4.02 18.62 18.15
CA LEU A 119 2.73 17.98 18.43
C LEU A 119 1.85 18.75 19.44
N ARG A 120 2.43 19.71 20.19
CA ARG A 120 1.69 20.54 21.14
C ARG A 120 0.75 21.54 20.46
N THR A 121 1.14 22.06 19.30
CA THR A 121 0.42 23.14 18.60
C THR A 121 -0.22 22.69 17.30
N ALA A 122 0.29 21.63 16.67
CA ALA A 122 -0.20 21.16 15.38
C ALA A 122 -1.67 20.67 15.46
N PRO A 123 -2.48 20.90 14.42
CA PRO A 123 -3.81 20.31 14.31
C PRO A 123 -3.68 18.78 14.21
N LEU A 124 -4.31 18.07 15.14
CA LEU A 124 -4.28 16.61 15.25
C LEU A 124 -5.64 16.03 14.86
N MET A 125 -5.63 15.00 14.02
CA MET A 125 -6.81 14.20 13.69
C MET A 125 -6.57 12.75 14.12
N CYS A 126 -7.37 12.27 15.07
CA CYS A 126 -7.22 10.94 15.64
C CYS A 126 -8.16 9.93 14.97
N HIS A 127 -7.57 8.86 14.43
CA HIS A 127 -8.25 7.78 13.71
C HIS A 127 -8.13 6.50 14.53
N VAL A 128 -9.14 6.21 15.36
CA VAL A 128 -9.13 5.02 16.22
C VAL A 128 -9.72 3.84 15.46
N TYR A 129 -8.99 2.72 15.44
CA TYR A 129 -9.42 1.51 14.75
C TYR A 129 -9.02 0.24 15.50
N ARG A 130 -9.69 -0.86 15.16
CA ARG A 130 -9.38 -2.20 15.65
C ARG A 130 -9.20 -3.12 14.45
N LEU A 131 -8.15 -3.93 14.49
CA LEU A 131 -7.94 -4.97 13.47
C LEU A 131 -8.90 -6.14 13.73
N VAL A 132 -9.56 -6.59 12.66
CA VAL A 132 -10.29 -7.84 12.65
C VAL A 132 -9.29 -9.00 12.66
N HIS A 133 -9.52 -10.00 13.51
CA HIS A 133 -8.66 -11.17 13.72
C HIS A 133 -9.48 -12.48 13.70
N GLY A 134 -8.81 -13.62 13.52
CA GLY A 134 -9.44 -14.95 13.53
C GLY A 134 -10.24 -15.22 12.26
N ASP A 135 -11.23 -16.11 12.35
CA ASP A 135 -12.06 -16.56 11.22
C ASP A 135 -12.81 -15.40 10.53
N GLU A 136 -13.10 -14.31 11.25
CA GLU A 136 -13.71 -13.10 10.68
C GLU A 136 -12.75 -12.28 9.80
N ALA A 137 -11.43 -12.43 10.01
CA ALA A 137 -10.41 -11.78 9.21
C ALA A 137 -10.07 -12.56 7.94
N ASP A 138 -10.43 -13.85 7.92
CA ASP A 138 -10.19 -14.71 6.78
C ASP A 138 -11.06 -14.30 5.59
N PRO A 139 -10.55 -14.48 4.36
CA PRO A 139 -11.30 -14.20 3.15
C PRO A 139 -12.60 -15.02 3.14
N THR A 140 -13.73 -14.35 3.28
CA THR A 140 -15.03 -14.97 3.06
C THR A 140 -15.30 -15.02 1.57
N HIS A 141 -15.54 -16.21 1.03
CA HIS A 141 -15.95 -16.33 -0.37
C HIS A 141 -17.43 -16.01 -0.46
N GLU A 142 -17.81 -15.05 -1.31
CA GLU A 142 -19.23 -14.88 -1.65
C GLU A 142 -19.66 -16.09 -2.46
N THR A 143 -20.42 -16.97 -1.83
CA THR A 143 -20.95 -18.18 -2.42
C THR A 143 -22.39 -17.95 -2.84
N LEU A 144 -22.67 -18.09 -4.12
CA LEU A 144 -24.03 -18.15 -4.65
C LEU A 144 -24.43 -19.61 -4.80
N GLU A 145 -25.53 -20.02 -4.18
CA GLU A 145 -26.12 -21.34 -4.40
C GLU A 145 -27.07 -21.27 -5.59
N VAL A 146 -26.73 -21.98 -6.67
CA VAL A 146 -27.61 -22.13 -7.83
C VAL A 146 -27.70 -23.59 -8.24
N ALA A 147 -28.93 -24.11 -8.28
CA ALA A 147 -29.24 -25.45 -8.78
C ALA A 147 -28.38 -26.59 -8.20
N ASN A 148 -28.09 -26.52 -6.88
CA ASN A 148 -27.22 -27.43 -6.10
C ASN A 148 -25.70 -27.27 -6.27
N GLU A 149 -25.22 -26.23 -6.94
CA GLU A 149 -23.80 -25.87 -6.98
C GLU A 149 -23.52 -24.58 -6.20
N VAL A 150 -22.47 -24.60 -5.38
CA VAL A 150 -21.97 -23.45 -4.61
C VAL A 150 -20.88 -22.78 -5.44
N ILE A 151 -21.15 -21.57 -5.95
CA ILE A 151 -20.25 -20.90 -6.88
C ILE A 151 -19.64 -19.66 -6.22
N HIS A 152 -18.31 -19.55 -6.29
CA HIS A 152 -17.55 -18.44 -5.73
C HIS A 152 -17.56 -17.21 -6.66
N GLY A 153 -18.31 -16.17 -6.28
CA GLY A 153 -18.44 -14.89 -7.01
C GLY A 153 -17.29 -13.92 -6.78
N GLY A 154 -16.75 -13.90 -5.56
CA GLY A 154 -15.68 -12.99 -5.17
C GLY A 154 -15.11 -13.34 -3.81
N THR A 155 -14.12 -12.57 -3.39
CA THR A 155 -13.53 -12.72 -2.06
C THR A 155 -13.77 -11.44 -1.27
N ARG A 156 -14.32 -11.56 -0.07
CA ARG A 156 -14.67 -10.44 0.81
C ARG A 156 -13.83 -10.47 2.09
N TRP A 157 -13.26 -9.32 2.45
CA TRP A 157 -12.57 -9.10 3.73
C TRP A 157 -13.27 -7.99 4.51
N ALA A 158 -13.48 -8.20 5.81
CA ALA A 158 -13.83 -7.12 6.73
C ALA A 158 -12.59 -6.23 6.98
N LEU A 159 -12.79 -4.92 6.93
CA LEU A 159 -11.74 -3.93 7.14
C LEU A 159 -11.99 -3.15 8.45
N PRO A 160 -10.93 -2.75 9.17
CA PRO A 160 -9.51 -3.01 8.88
C PRO A 160 -9.09 -4.46 9.20
N SER A 161 -8.48 -5.17 8.24
CA SER A 161 -8.07 -6.57 8.39
C SER A 161 -6.64 -6.68 8.91
N ALA A 162 -6.37 -7.65 9.80
CA ALA A 162 -5.01 -7.96 10.23
C ALA A 162 -4.11 -8.49 9.09
N SER A 163 -4.70 -9.07 8.04
CA SER A 163 -3.96 -9.59 6.88
C SER A 163 -3.32 -8.48 6.02
N PHE A 164 -3.86 -7.26 6.10
CA PHE A 164 -3.38 -6.09 5.36
C PHE A 164 -2.63 -5.10 6.26
N ASP A 165 -2.41 -5.43 7.53
CA ASP A 165 -1.65 -4.59 8.45
C ASP A 165 -0.19 -4.43 7.99
N GLY A 166 0.31 -3.19 8.00
CA GLY A 166 1.64 -2.84 7.45
C GLY A 166 1.80 -2.97 5.93
N LEU A 167 0.77 -3.39 5.18
CA LEU A 167 0.87 -3.55 3.72
C LEU A 167 1.16 -2.21 3.02
N TRP A 168 0.56 -1.11 3.49
CA TRP A 168 0.78 0.24 2.96
C TRP A 168 2.24 0.69 3.02
N ASP A 169 2.89 0.45 4.14
CA ASP A 169 4.28 0.86 4.38
C ASP A 169 5.28 -0.06 3.67
N SER A 170 4.88 -1.32 3.45
CA SER A 170 5.67 -2.27 2.65
C SER A 170 5.73 -1.88 1.17
N LEU A 171 4.78 -1.12 0.65
CA LEU A 171 4.75 -0.73 -0.75
C LEU A 171 5.55 0.55 -0.96
N VAL A 172 6.67 0.42 -1.68
CA VAL A 172 7.59 1.51 -1.96
C VAL A 172 7.48 1.90 -3.44
N TYR A 173 7.12 3.16 -3.68
CA TYR A 173 7.01 3.75 -5.01
C TYR A 173 7.82 5.04 -5.08
N ASP A 174 8.36 5.34 -6.26
CA ASP A 174 9.09 6.59 -6.52
C ASP A 174 8.17 7.78 -6.80
N SER A 175 6.91 7.51 -7.13
CA SER A 175 5.90 8.52 -7.40
C SER A 175 5.10 8.87 -6.15
N THR A 176 4.40 10.00 -6.17
CA THR A 176 3.43 10.41 -5.16
C THR A 176 2.14 9.59 -5.18
N VAL A 177 2.11 8.47 -5.92
CA VAL A 177 0.88 7.74 -6.24
C VAL A 177 0.11 7.31 -4.99
N LYS A 178 0.78 6.87 -3.92
CA LYS A 178 0.11 6.51 -2.66
C LYS A 178 -0.66 7.69 -2.08
N ARG A 179 0.03 8.82 -1.95
CA ARG A 179 -0.54 10.07 -1.43
C ARG A 179 -1.70 10.55 -2.32
N ASP A 180 -1.48 10.61 -3.62
CA ASP A 180 -2.45 11.18 -4.55
C ASP A 180 -3.71 10.31 -4.63
N LEU A 181 -3.57 8.97 -4.60
CA LEU A 181 -4.70 8.05 -4.51
C LEU A 181 -5.47 8.19 -3.19
N LEU A 182 -4.77 8.28 -2.06
CA LEU A 182 -5.43 8.44 -0.75
C LEU A 182 -6.19 9.76 -0.67
N LYS A 183 -5.56 10.88 -1.06
CA LYS A 183 -6.19 12.20 -1.07
C LYS A 183 -7.39 12.25 -2.01
N TYR A 184 -7.27 11.67 -3.20
CA TYR A 184 -8.38 11.58 -4.14
C TYR A 184 -9.55 10.79 -3.54
N SER A 185 -9.28 9.60 -3.00
CA SER A 185 -10.31 8.75 -2.40
C SER A 185 -11.02 9.41 -1.22
N GLU A 186 -10.29 10.06 -0.31
CA GLU A 186 -10.86 10.83 0.80
C GLU A 186 -11.74 11.97 0.27
N SER A 187 -11.27 12.71 -0.72
CA SER A 187 -12.03 13.82 -1.32
C SER A 187 -13.28 13.36 -2.07
N ALA A 188 -13.19 12.24 -2.79
CA ALA A 188 -14.30 11.70 -3.54
C ALA A 188 -15.40 11.19 -2.60
N LEU A 189 -15.05 10.49 -1.52
CA LEU A 189 -16.03 10.07 -0.51
C LEU A 189 -16.63 11.26 0.23
N LEU A 190 -15.84 12.33 0.49
CA LEU A 190 -16.35 13.57 1.04
C LEU A 190 -17.36 14.26 0.11
N PHE A 191 -17.09 14.30 -1.20
CA PHE A 191 -18.03 14.83 -2.20
C PHE A 191 -19.33 14.02 -2.25
N ALA A 192 -19.23 12.70 -2.03
CA ALA A 192 -20.37 11.81 -1.91
C ALA A 192 -21.25 12.15 -0.71
N ASP A 193 -20.63 12.35 0.46
CA ASP A 193 -21.31 12.69 1.71
C ASP A 193 -22.01 14.05 1.65
N PHE A 194 -21.45 15.01 0.92
CA PHE A 194 -22.08 16.31 0.68
C PHE A 194 -23.10 16.31 -0.47
N GLU A 195 -23.42 15.13 -1.03
CA GLU A 195 -24.39 14.96 -2.11
C GLU A 195 -24.13 15.88 -3.32
N VAL A 196 -22.85 16.09 -3.64
CA VAL A 196 -22.46 16.97 -4.74
C VAL A 196 -22.98 16.42 -6.07
N SER A 197 -23.80 17.22 -6.76
CA SER A 197 -24.45 16.81 -8.01
C SER A 197 -23.44 16.40 -9.09
N GLN A 198 -23.50 15.12 -9.47
CA GLN A 198 -22.69 14.53 -10.54
C GLN A 198 -22.98 15.15 -11.93
N HIS A 199 -24.11 15.84 -12.08
CA HIS A 199 -24.48 16.51 -13.33
C HIS A 199 -23.71 17.81 -13.57
N VAL A 200 -23.22 18.44 -12.50
CA VAL A 200 -22.47 19.72 -12.55
C VAL A 200 -20.98 19.44 -12.46
N ILE A 201 -20.57 18.57 -11.54
CA ILE A 201 -19.20 18.15 -11.35
C ILE A 201 -19.14 16.67 -11.70
N ALA A 202 -18.41 16.30 -12.74
CA ALA A 202 -18.29 14.90 -13.16
C ALA A 202 -17.24 14.18 -12.31
N TRP A 203 -17.64 13.10 -11.63
CA TRP A 203 -16.76 12.21 -10.87
C TRP A 203 -17.44 10.85 -10.71
N ASN A 204 -16.67 9.75 -10.82
CA ASN A 204 -17.19 8.38 -10.85
C ASN A 204 -16.77 7.50 -9.67
N ARG A 205 -15.80 7.94 -8.84
CA ARG A 205 -15.13 7.16 -7.78
C ARG A 205 -14.48 5.89 -8.27
N VAL A 206 -13.89 5.97 -9.47
CA VAL A 206 -13.18 4.84 -10.07
C VAL A 206 -11.70 5.17 -10.18
N ILE A 207 -10.89 4.34 -9.54
CA ILE A 207 -9.43 4.36 -9.62
C ILE A 207 -8.98 3.22 -10.51
N PHE A 208 -8.17 3.53 -11.52
CA PHE A 208 -7.61 2.55 -12.43
C PHE A 208 -6.08 2.53 -12.36
N LEU A 209 -5.52 1.38 -11.98
CA LEU A 209 -4.08 1.14 -11.91
C LEU A 209 -3.65 0.20 -13.04
N HIS A 210 -2.63 0.58 -13.81
CA HIS A 210 -2.12 -0.29 -14.86
C HIS A 210 -0.59 -0.33 -14.88
N GLY A 211 -0.02 -1.42 -15.41
CA GLY A 211 1.42 -1.58 -15.52
C GLY A 211 1.84 -3.05 -15.47
N PRO A 212 3.13 -3.36 -15.62
CA PRO A 212 3.61 -4.75 -15.72
C PRO A 212 3.24 -5.60 -14.49
N PRO A 213 3.14 -6.94 -14.63
CA PRO A 213 2.81 -7.81 -13.52
C PRO A 213 3.89 -7.78 -12.43
N GLY A 214 3.47 -7.95 -11.18
CA GLY A 214 4.40 -7.99 -10.04
C GLY A 214 4.88 -6.63 -9.52
N THR A 215 4.30 -5.51 -9.96
CA THR A 215 4.57 -4.16 -9.43
C THR A 215 3.70 -3.74 -8.23
N GLY A 216 2.85 -4.65 -7.74
CA GLY A 216 2.07 -4.42 -6.51
C GLY A 216 0.74 -3.68 -6.69
N LYS A 217 0.17 -3.62 -7.90
CA LYS A 217 -1.12 -2.96 -8.18
C LYS A 217 -2.27 -3.47 -7.28
N THR A 218 -2.53 -4.78 -7.28
CA THR A 218 -3.56 -5.41 -6.43
C THR A 218 -3.27 -5.17 -4.94
N SER A 219 -2.01 -5.27 -4.54
CA SER A 219 -1.58 -4.98 -3.16
C SER A 219 -1.80 -3.51 -2.78
N LEU A 220 -1.60 -2.57 -3.70
CA LEU A 220 -1.83 -1.15 -3.49
C LEU A 220 -3.33 -0.85 -3.30
N CYS A 221 -4.22 -1.48 -4.08
CA CYS A 221 -5.66 -1.36 -3.87
C CYS A 221 -6.09 -1.91 -2.51
N ARG A 222 -5.59 -3.09 -2.10
CA ARG A 222 -5.85 -3.65 -0.77
C ARG A 222 -5.35 -2.73 0.35
N ALA A 223 -4.14 -2.18 0.19
CA ALA A 223 -3.57 -1.23 1.14
C ALA A 223 -4.33 0.09 1.20
N LEU A 224 -4.82 0.59 0.06
CA LEU A 224 -5.64 1.79 -0.02
C LEU A 224 -6.99 1.57 0.67
N ALA A 225 -7.65 0.43 0.45
CA ALA A 225 -8.89 0.07 1.14
C ALA A 225 -8.70 0.03 2.66
N GLN A 226 -7.61 -0.62 3.12
CA GLN A 226 -7.23 -0.65 4.54
C GLN A 226 -7.04 0.78 5.08
N LYS A 227 -6.26 1.63 4.40
CA LYS A 227 -6.03 3.02 4.84
C LYS A 227 -7.32 3.84 4.88
N LEU A 228 -8.20 3.71 3.88
CA LEU A 228 -9.49 4.41 3.86
C LEU A 228 -10.38 3.98 5.03
N SER A 229 -10.46 2.68 5.32
CA SER A 229 -11.23 2.18 6.46
C SER A 229 -10.75 2.74 7.81
N ILE A 230 -9.45 3.03 7.92
CA ILE A 230 -8.86 3.67 9.11
C ILE A 230 -9.15 5.17 9.12
N ARG A 231 -8.86 5.88 8.02
CA ARG A 231 -9.00 7.35 7.92
C ARG A 231 -10.45 7.84 8.01
N LEU A 232 -11.38 7.01 7.56
CA LEU A 232 -12.81 7.31 7.56
C LEU A 232 -13.55 6.54 8.66
N SER A 233 -12.84 6.03 9.67
CA SER A 233 -13.47 5.28 10.79
C SER A 233 -14.42 6.13 11.63
N HIS A 234 -14.31 7.46 11.56
CA HIS A 234 -15.24 8.39 12.20
C HIS A 234 -16.57 8.51 11.43
N ARG A 235 -16.55 8.24 10.12
CA ARG A 235 -17.69 8.37 9.21
C ARG A 235 -18.41 7.04 8.98
N PHE A 236 -17.65 5.96 8.79
CA PHE A 236 -18.19 4.63 8.53
C PHE A 236 -18.01 3.74 9.77
N THR A 237 -19.06 3.05 10.17
CA THR A 237 -19.06 2.16 11.34
C THR A 237 -18.34 0.86 11.01
N SER A 238 -18.44 0.41 9.76
CA SER A 238 -17.75 -0.75 9.22
C SER A 238 -17.31 -0.54 7.78
N ALA A 239 -16.35 -1.35 7.32
CA ALA A 239 -15.87 -1.31 5.95
C ALA A 239 -15.57 -2.72 5.44
N ALA A 240 -15.69 -2.93 4.14
CA ALA A 240 -15.37 -4.19 3.49
C ALA A 240 -14.57 -3.98 2.19
N LEU A 241 -13.66 -4.90 1.91
CA LEU A 241 -13.05 -5.06 0.59
C LEU A 241 -13.71 -6.25 -0.10
N ILE A 242 -14.20 -6.05 -1.32
CA ILE A 242 -14.70 -7.11 -2.19
C ILE A 242 -13.80 -7.19 -3.41
N GLU A 243 -13.12 -8.31 -3.63
CA GLU A 243 -12.24 -8.54 -4.77
C GLU A 243 -12.87 -9.53 -5.76
N ILE A 244 -13.00 -9.07 -6.99
CA ILE A 244 -13.48 -9.83 -8.13
C ILE A 244 -12.33 -9.97 -9.11
N ASN A 245 -11.80 -11.19 -9.27
CA ASN A 245 -10.84 -11.47 -10.34
C ASN A 245 -11.60 -11.81 -11.64
N THR A 246 -11.39 -11.01 -12.68
CA THR A 246 -12.11 -11.13 -13.95
C THR A 246 -11.75 -12.36 -14.77
N VAL A 247 -10.52 -12.90 -14.64
CA VAL A 247 -10.13 -14.16 -15.31
C VAL A 247 -10.89 -15.35 -14.70
N ASN A 248 -11.02 -15.38 -13.37
CA ASN A 248 -11.82 -16.37 -12.66
C ASN A 248 -13.31 -16.21 -12.98
N LEU A 249 -13.78 -14.97 -13.10
CA LEU A 249 -15.15 -14.65 -13.50
C LEU A 249 -15.46 -15.11 -14.94
N LEU A 250 -14.53 -15.00 -15.88
CA LEU A 250 -14.79 -15.39 -17.26
C LEU A 250 -14.68 -16.90 -17.48
N SER A 251 -13.83 -17.60 -16.72
CA SER A 251 -13.62 -19.05 -16.86
C SER A 251 -14.72 -19.89 -16.21
N LYS A 252 -15.14 -19.54 -14.97
CA LYS A 252 -16.14 -20.31 -14.22
C LYS A 252 -17.57 -20.07 -14.70
N TRP A 253 -17.85 -18.89 -15.24
CA TRP A 253 -19.21 -18.44 -15.55
C TRP A 253 -19.51 -18.46 -17.06
N PHE A 254 -18.63 -19.11 -17.84
CA PHE A 254 -18.78 -19.27 -19.29
C PHE A 254 -19.95 -20.22 -19.65
N SER A 255 -20.33 -21.15 -18.77
CA SER A 255 -21.46 -22.07 -18.96
C SER A 255 -22.74 -21.65 -18.22
N GLU A 256 -22.62 -20.87 -17.14
CA GLU A 256 -23.75 -20.45 -16.31
C GLU A 256 -23.86 -18.92 -16.22
N SER A 257 -24.50 -18.33 -17.23
CA SER A 257 -25.29 -17.08 -17.26
C SER A 257 -24.78 -15.79 -16.57
N ALA A 258 -24.90 -14.69 -17.32
CA ALA A 258 -24.90 -13.31 -16.81
C ALA A 258 -25.80 -13.07 -15.58
N ARG A 259 -26.81 -13.93 -15.35
CA ARG A 259 -27.70 -13.90 -14.16
C ARG A 259 -26.92 -14.03 -12.86
N LEU A 260 -25.90 -14.88 -12.81
CA LEU A 260 -25.14 -15.11 -11.59
C LEU A 260 -24.23 -13.93 -11.25
N VAL A 261 -23.63 -13.33 -12.28
CA VAL A 261 -22.93 -12.05 -12.15
C VAL A 261 -23.88 -10.97 -11.63
N SER A 262 -25.10 -10.89 -12.16
CA SER A 262 -26.11 -9.98 -11.62
C SER A 262 -26.41 -10.25 -10.14
N GLN A 263 -26.62 -11.50 -9.75
CA GLN A 263 -26.90 -11.85 -8.34
C GLN A 263 -25.77 -11.46 -7.40
N MET A 264 -24.51 -11.71 -7.78
CA MET A 264 -23.35 -11.28 -7.00
C MET A 264 -23.35 -9.75 -6.81
N PHE A 265 -23.52 -8.98 -7.90
CA PHE A 265 -23.57 -7.52 -7.77
C PHE A 265 -24.80 -7.03 -7.01
N THR A 266 -25.95 -7.73 -7.08
CA THR A 266 -27.10 -7.43 -6.24
C THR A 266 -26.75 -7.61 -4.76
N SER A 267 -26.06 -8.68 -4.37
CA SER A 267 -25.60 -8.85 -2.99
C SER A 267 -24.64 -7.73 -2.56
N ILE A 268 -23.74 -7.29 -3.44
CA ILE A 268 -22.88 -6.12 -3.17
C ILE A 268 -23.70 -4.84 -2.98
N ILE A 269 -24.74 -4.65 -3.80
CA ILE A 269 -25.65 -3.51 -3.71
C ILE A 269 -26.44 -3.55 -2.40
N GLU A 270 -26.90 -4.72 -1.95
CA GLU A 270 -27.56 -4.89 -0.64
C GLU A 270 -26.65 -4.41 0.51
N TYR A 271 -25.34 -4.67 0.45
CA TYR A 271 -24.39 -4.11 1.42
C TYR A 271 -24.23 -2.59 1.31
N LEU A 272 -24.42 -2.01 0.12
CA LEU A 272 -24.33 -0.56 -0.11
C LEU A 272 -25.58 0.20 0.34
N GLU A 273 -26.71 -0.48 0.55
CA GLU A 273 -27.95 0.16 1.04
C GLU A 273 -27.78 0.77 2.43
N ASP A 274 -26.84 0.27 3.24
CA ASP A 274 -26.48 0.87 4.52
C ASP A 274 -25.44 1.99 4.33
N PRO A 275 -25.79 3.27 4.55
CA PRO A 275 -24.90 4.41 4.34
C PRO A 275 -23.73 4.49 5.33
N ASP A 276 -23.76 3.70 6.41
CA ASP A 276 -22.68 3.63 7.41
C ASP A 276 -21.62 2.58 7.07
N HIS A 277 -21.81 1.81 5.99
CA HIS A 277 -20.91 0.78 5.51
C HIS A 277 -20.09 1.26 4.31
N LEU A 278 -18.76 1.32 4.43
CA LEU A 278 -17.88 1.61 3.29
C LEU A 278 -17.55 0.32 2.51
N VAL A 279 -17.85 0.30 1.21
CA VAL A 279 -17.47 -0.82 0.33
C VAL A 279 -16.38 -0.39 -0.64
N CYS A 280 -15.22 -1.02 -0.52
CA CYS A 280 -14.13 -0.94 -1.49
C CYS A 280 -14.25 -2.12 -2.45
N LEU A 281 -14.61 -1.86 -3.71
CA LEU A 281 -14.69 -2.89 -4.74
C LEU A 281 -13.41 -2.92 -5.57
N LEU A 282 -12.71 -4.05 -5.58
CA LEU A 282 -11.51 -4.29 -6.39
C LEU A 282 -11.84 -5.24 -7.55
N VAL A 283 -11.71 -4.75 -8.78
CA VAL A 283 -11.84 -5.54 -10.01
C VAL A 283 -10.45 -5.81 -10.58
N ASP A 284 -9.92 -7.02 -10.39
CA ASP A 284 -8.57 -7.39 -10.84
C ASP A 284 -8.55 -7.99 -12.24
N GLU A 285 -7.44 -7.76 -12.95
CA GLU A 285 -7.12 -8.27 -14.30
C GLU A 285 -8.10 -7.85 -15.41
N VAL A 286 -8.60 -6.61 -15.38
CA VAL A 286 -9.63 -6.11 -16.32
C VAL A 286 -9.25 -6.18 -17.80
N GLU A 287 -7.97 -6.39 -18.14
CA GLU A 287 -7.53 -6.73 -19.51
C GLU A 287 -8.25 -7.95 -20.07
N SER A 288 -8.68 -8.89 -19.22
CA SER A 288 -9.39 -10.11 -19.63
C SER A 288 -10.78 -9.80 -20.20
N LEU A 289 -11.47 -8.79 -19.66
CA LEU A 289 -12.74 -8.32 -20.19
C LEU A 289 -12.55 -7.69 -21.58
N THR A 290 -11.43 -6.97 -21.74
CA THR A 290 -11.07 -6.30 -22.99
C THR A 290 -10.77 -7.30 -24.10
N SER A 291 -10.04 -8.39 -23.78
CA SER A 291 -9.69 -9.43 -24.75
C SER A 291 -10.92 -10.15 -25.30
N VAL A 292 -11.91 -10.45 -24.44
CA VAL A 292 -13.20 -11.02 -24.84
C VAL A 292 -13.95 -10.10 -25.80
N ARG A 293 -14.01 -8.80 -25.51
CA ARG A 293 -14.68 -7.84 -26.41
C ARG A 293 -14.00 -7.76 -27.78
N LYS A 294 -12.67 -7.77 -27.81
CA LYS A 294 -11.91 -7.76 -29.08
C LYS A 294 -12.07 -9.06 -29.87
N SER A 295 -12.07 -10.22 -29.22
CA SER A 295 -12.26 -11.51 -29.91
C SER A 295 -13.63 -11.59 -30.56
N VAL A 296 -14.69 -11.17 -29.86
CA VAL A 296 -16.06 -11.16 -30.39
C VAL A 296 -16.25 -10.13 -31.51
N ALA A 297 -15.56 -8.99 -31.48
CA ALA A 297 -15.59 -8.07 -32.61
C ALA A 297 -15.00 -8.68 -33.90
N SER A 298 -14.11 -9.68 -33.76
CA SER A 298 -13.49 -10.38 -34.89
C SER A 298 -14.23 -11.66 -35.32
N SER A 299 -14.91 -12.34 -34.39
CA SER A 299 -15.76 -13.50 -34.66
C SER A 299 -17.22 -13.08 -34.62
N CYS A 300 -17.91 -13.04 -35.76
CA CYS A 300 -19.26 -12.48 -35.95
C CYS A 300 -20.41 -13.14 -35.12
N GLU A 301 -20.12 -13.88 -34.06
CA GLU A 301 -21.07 -14.49 -33.14
C GLU A 301 -20.98 -13.81 -31.75
N PRO A 302 -22.11 -13.34 -31.18
CA PRO A 302 -22.13 -12.81 -29.83
C PRO A 302 -21.92 -13.95 -28.84
N SER A 303 -20.73 -14.01 -28.24
CA SER A 303 -20.41 -15.00 -27.22
C SER A 303 -21.13 -14.68 -25.91
N ASP A 304 -21.51 -15.71 -25.15
CA ASP A 304 -22.06 -15.54 -23.80
C ASP A 304 -21.10 -14.78 -22.88
N ALA A 305 -19.79 -14.86 -23.14
CA ALA A 305 -18.79 -14.05 -22.46
C ALA A 305 -18.98 -12.54 -22.68
N LEU A 306 -19.44 -12.08 -23.86
CA LEU A 306 -19.75 -10.67 -24.07
C LEU A 306 -20.94 -10.21 -23.21
N ARG A 307 -21.95 -11.07 -23.02
CA ARG A 307 -23.09 -10.76 -22.15
C ARG A 307 -22.65 -10.62 -20.70
N VAL A 308 -21.75 -11.48 -20.24
CA VAL A 308 -21.14 -11.39 -18.90
C VAL A 308 -20.37 -10.08 -18.75
N VAL A 309 -19.51 -9.72 -19.70
CA VAL A 309 -18.74 -8.46 -19.65
C VAL A 309 -19.67 -7.25 -19.58
N ASN A 310 -20.73 -7.21 -20.41
CA ASN A 310 -21.70 -6.12 -20.39
C ASN A 310 -22.47 -6.06 -19.07
N ALA A 311 -22.82 -7.20 -18.48
CA ALA A 311 -23.45 -7.26 -17.17
C ALA A 311 -22.53 -6.66 -16.08
N VAL A 312 -21.25 -7.04 -16.03
CA VAL A 312 -20.29 -6.46 -15.07
C VAL A 312 -20.24 -4.93 -15.19
N LEU A 313 -20.04 -4.40 -16.39
CA LEU A 313 -19.94 -2.96 -16.62
C LEU A 313 -21.23 -2.22 -16.25
N THR A 314 -22.40 -2.82 -16.51
CA THR A 314 -23.69 -2.25 -16.15
C THR A 314 -23.85 -2.14 -14.64
N HIS A 315 -23.48 -3.18 -13.88
CA HIS A 315 -23.57 -3.13 -12.42
C HIS A 315 -22.53 -2.19 -11.81
N LEU A 316 -21.33 -2.10 -12.40
CA LEU A 316 -20.35 -1.08 -11.99
C LEU A 316 -20.90 0.34 -12.12
N ASP A 317 -21.67 0.63 -13.18
CA ASP A 317 -22.32 1.94 -13.32
C ASP A 317 -23.47 2.16 -12.34
N GLN A 318 -24.24 1.12 -12.01
CA GLN A 318 -25.30 1.21 -11.01
C GLN A 318 -24.75 1.54 -9.63
N MET A 319 -23.63 0.92 -9.24
CA MET A 319 -23.02 1.16 -7.93
C MET A 319 -22.53 2.60 -7.73
N LYS A 320 -22.24 3.33 -8.82
CA LYS A 320 -21.84 4.75 -8.74
C LYS A 320 -22.90 5.69 -8.17
N GLN A 321 -24.13 5.22 -7.95
CA GLN A 321 -25.19 6.00 -7.33
C GLN A 321 -25.09 6.00 -5.79
N TYR A 322 -24.44 4.99 -5.20
CA TYR A 322 -24.34 4.82 -3.75
C TYR A 322 -23.18 5.65 -3.21
N PRO A 323 -23.34 6.54 -2.21
CA PRO A 323 -22.28 7.46 -1.75
C PRO A 323 -21.10 6.78 -1.04
N ASN A 324 -21.31 5.57 -0.56
CA ASN A 324 -20.42 4.75 0.28
C ASN A 324 -19.61 3.68 -0.49
N VAL A 325 -19.47 3.81 -1.81
CA VAL A 325 -18.64 2.90 -2.64
C VAL A 325 -17.36 3.57 -3.15
N MET A 326 -16.27 2.80 -3.19
CA MET A 326 -15.03 3.16 -3.90
C MET A 326 -14.64 2.01 -4.83
N VAL A 327 -14.57 2.27 -6.14
CA VAL A 327 -14.22 1.24 -7.13
C VAL A 327 -12.75 1.39 -7.52
N MET A 328 -12.01 0.29 -7.44
CA MET A 328 -10.62 0.18 -7.85
C MET A 328 -10.49 -0.92 -8.87
N ALA A 329 -9.67 -0.71 -9.89
CA ALA A 329 -9.39 -1.73 -10.88
C ALA A 329 -7.93 -1.77 -11.27
N THR A 330 -7.47 -2.97 -11.60
CA THR A 330 -6.07 -3.25 -11.89
C THR A 330 -5.91 -3.95 -13.23
N SER A 331 -4.90 -3.56 -14.00
CA SER A 331 -4.54 -4.23 -15.24
C SER A 331 -3.05 -4.48 -15.42
N ASN A 332 -2.67 -5.68 -15.88
CA ASN A 332 -1.28 -6.02 -16.13
C ASN A 332 -0.74 -5.58 -17.50
N VAL A 333 -1.62 -5.14 -18.41
CA VAL A 333 -1.24 -4.77 -19.78
C VAL A 333 -1.21 -3.25 -19.94
N SER A 334 -0.04 -2.70 -20.29
CA SER A 334 0.07 -1.28 -20.62
C SER A 334 -0.51 -1.03 -22.02
N GLY A 335 -1.66 -0.34 -22.09
CA GLY A 335 -2.24 0.19 -23.33
C GLY A 335 -3.37 -0.62 -23.96
N VAL A 336 -3.63 -1.85 -23.52
CA VAL A 336 -4.76 -2.67 -24.00
C VAL A 336 -5.80 -2.80 -22.89
N VAL A 337 -6.58 -1.75 -22.72
CA VAL A 337 -7.69 -1.70 -21.75
C VAL A 337 -8.93 -1.22 -22.48
N ASP A 338 -10.08 -1.72 -22.05
CA ASP A 338 -11.39 -1.35 -22.58
C ASP A 338 -11.61 0.17 -22.49
N PRO A 339 -11.85 0.87 -23.62
CA PRO A 339 -12.14 2.31 -23.60
C PRO A 339 -13.31 2.66 -22.67
N ALA A 340 -14.34 1.83 -22.60
CA ALA A 340 -15.48 2.04 -21.71
C ALA A 340 -15.04 2.01 -20.25
N PHE A 341 -14.09 1.16 -19.88
CA PHE A 341 -13.56 1.15 -18.51
C PHE A 341 -12.71 2.39 -18.23
N LEU A 342 -11.87 2.78 -19.19
CA LEU A 342 -11.02 3.97 -19.07
C LEU A 342 -11.86 5.25 -18.90
N ASP A 343 -12.92 5.42 -19.69
CA ASP A 343 -13.80 6.60 -19.63
C ASP A 343 -14.49 6.77 -18.27
N ARG A 344 -14.64 5.68 -17.52
CA ARG A 344 -15.23 5.68 -16.18
C ARG A 344 -14.21 5.98 -15.08
N ALA A 345 -12.91 5.87 -15.36
CA ALA A 345 -11.84 6.06 -14.39
C ALA A 345 -11.47 7.53 -14.24
N ASP A 346 -11.70 8.10 -13.06
CA ASP A 346 -11.33 9.49 -12.76
C ASP A 346 -9.81 9.61 -12.58
N ILE A 347 -9.20 8.60 -11.95
CA ILE A 347 -7.75 8.51 -11.78
C ILE A 347 -7.21 7.33 -12.56
N ARG A 348 -6.24 7.61 -13.43
CA ARG A 348 -5.47 6.61 -14.17
C ARG A 348 -4.01 6.68 -13.74
N ALA A 349 -3.52 5.67 -13.04
CA ALA A 349 -2.16 5.64 -12.53
C ALA A 349 -1.36 4.47 -13.14
N TYR A 350 -0.23 4.80 -13.75
CA TYR A 350 0.74 3.82 -14.21
C TYR A 350 1.68 3.42 -13.07
N ILE A 351 1.77 2.12 -12.79
CA ILE A 351 2.67 1.55 -11.78
C ILE A 351 3.77 0.74 -12.49
N GLY A 352 4.90 1.40 -12.71
CA GLY A 352 6.09 0.83 -13.34
C GLY A 352 6.96 -0.02 -12.39
N PRO A 353 8.04 -0.61 -12.92
CA PRO A 353 9.06 -1.23 -12.08
C PRO A 353 9.74 -0.20 -11.16
N PRO A 354 10.23 -0.61 -9.99
CA PRO A 354 10.83 0.31 -9.02
C PRO A 354 12.20 0.86 -9.49
N SER A 355 12.50 2.11 -9.14
CA SER A 355 13.84 2.69 -9.33
C SER A 355 14.88 2.05 -8.39
N ALA A 356 16.17 2.34 -8.62
CA ALA A 356 17.23 1.92 -7.70
C ALA A 356 17.00 2.37 -6.24
N VAL A 357 16.38 3.54 -6.04
CA VAL A 357 16.09 4.08 -4.70
C VAL A 357 14.98 3.28 -4.03
N ALA A 358 13.90 2.97 -4.76
CA ALA A 358 12.84 2.11 -4.26
C ALA A 358 13.35 0.68 -3.99
N ILE A 359 14.17 0.13 -4.89
CA ILE A 359 14.80 -1.18 -4.71
C ILE A 359 15.67 -1.22 -3.44
N TYR A 360 16.47 -0.17 -3.21
CA TYR A 360 17.28 -0.04 -1.99
C TYR A 360 16.41 -0.14 -0.74
N SER A 361 15.31 0.61 -0.69
CA SER A 361 14.38 0.61 0.44
C SER A 361 13.69 -0.74 0.62
N ILE A 362 13.33 -1.43 -0.47
CA ILE A 362 12.80 -2.79 -0.42
C ILE A 362 13.83 -3.73 0.21
N TYR A 363 15.08 -3.74 -0.27
CA TYR A 363 16.12 -4.58 0.31
C TYR A 363 16.42 -4.22 1.77
N ALA A 364 16.51 -2.94 2.11
CA ALA A 364 16.70 -2.49 3.48
C ALA A 364 15.57 -2.99 4.39
N SER A 365 14.31 -2.93 3.94
CA SER A 365 13.16 -3.46 4.68
C SER A 365 13.28 -4.98 4.92
N CYS A 366 13.64 -5.75 3.88
CA CYS A 366 13.82 -7.19 4.00
C CYS A 366 14.99 -7.55 4.93
N LEU A 367 16.12 -6.87 4.81
CA LEU A 367 17.30 -7.11 5.64
C LEU A 367 17.04 -6.73 7.10
N ASN A 368 16.37 -5.60 7.36
CA ASN A 368 16.00 -5.20 8.72
C ASN A 368 15.06 -6.22 9.37
N GLU A 369 14.13 -6.81 8.61
CA GLU A 369 13.27 -7.88 9.10
C GLU A 369 14.06 -9.14 9.46
N LEU A 370 15.00 -9.56 8.60
CA LEU A 370 15.87 -10.71 8.88
C LEU A 370 16.81 -10.47 10.09
N ILE A 371 17.27 -9.23 10.28
CA ILE A 371 18.04 -8.82 11.47
C ILE A 371 17.14 -8.85 12.71
N ARG A 372 15.90 -8.37 12.62
CA ARG A 372 14.93 -8.36 13.72
C ARG A 372 14.59 -9.77 14.20
N VAL A 373 14.42 -10.71 13.27
CA VAL A 373 14.17 -12.13 13.56
C VAL A 373 15.44 -12.86 14.06
N GLY A 374 16.63 -12.29 13.81
CA GLY A 374 17.91 -12.85 14.23
C GLY A 374 18.51 -13.87 13.26
N LEU A 375 18.03 -13.92 12.01
CA LEU A 375 18.66 -14.70 10.94
C LEU A 375 19.97 -14.06 10.45
N ILE A 376 20.04 -12.73 10.51
CA ILE A 376 21.22 -11.94 10.18
C ILE A 376 21.75 -11.26 11.45
N GLU A 377 23.07 -11.21 11.59
CA GLU A 377 23.74 -10.52 12.71
C GLU A 377 23.38 -9.03 12.78
N ARG A 378 23.09 -8.56 14.01
CA ARG A 378 22.79 -7.15 14.25
C ARG A 378 24.07 -6.32 14.15
N GLN A 379 24.08 -5.37 13.23
CA GLN A 379 25.20 -4.43 13.09
C GLN A 379 25.13 -3.29 14.11
N LYS A 380 26.29 -2.79 14.56
CA LYS A 380 26.39 -1.70 15.55
C LYS A 380 25.77 -0.39 15.05
N SER A 381 25.95 -0.07 13.76
CA SER A 381 25.44 1.16 13.13
C SER A 381 24.10 1.00 12.42
N GLY A 382 23.61 -0.24 12.23
CA GLY A 382 22.42 -0.52 11.43
C GLY A 382 22.59 -0.16 9.94
N LEU A 383 21.51 -0.33 9.18
CA LEU A 383 21.42 0.13 7.79
C LEU A 383 20.87 1.56 7.76
N LEU A 384 21.59 2.46 7.10
CA LEU A 384 21.18 3.85 6.88
C LEU A 384 20.04 3.93 5.85
N SER A 385 19.20 4.95 5.96
CA SER A 385 18.24 5.26 4.89
C SER A 385 18.95 5.83 3.66
N TYR A 386 18.34 5.71 2.49
CA TYR A 386 18.90 6.27 1.25
C TYR A 386 19.19 7.78 1.37
N ARG A 387 18.34 8.52 2.09
CA ARG A 387 18.54 9.96 2.29
C ARG A 387 19.79 10.29 3.08
N VAL A 388 20.04 9.55 4.16
CA VAL A 388 21.25 9.75 4.96
C VAL A 388 22.49 9.41 4.13
N LEU A 389 22.43 8.34 3.32
CA LEU A 389 23.51 8.03 2.37
C LEU A 389 23.74 9.14 1.34
N SER A 390 22.67 9.70 0.77
CA SER A 390 22.73 10.80 -0.19
C SER A 390 23.33 12.05 0.44
N ALA A 391 22.91 12.41 1.65
CA ALA A 391 23.45 13.54 2.41
C ALA A 391 24.94 13.37 2.74
N LEU A 392 25.38 12.13 2.98
CA LEU A 392 26.80 11.78 3.17
C LEU A 392 27.56 11.62 1.84
N GLN A 393 26.96 12.00 0.71
CA GLN A 393 27.56 11.95 -0.64
C GLN A 393 28.16 10.58 -0.99
N PHE A 394 27.57 9.50 -0.47
CA PHE A 394 28.03 8.13 -0.71
C PHE A 394 29.49 7.87 -0.34
N VAL A 395 30.08 8.65 0.58
CA VAL A 395 31.47 8.46 1.04
C VAL A 395 31.59 7.15 1.82
N GLU A 396 32.61 6.36 1.49
CA GLU A 396 32.87 5.07 2.14
C GLU A 396 33.49 5.27 3.53
N SER A 397 32.80 4.74 4.54
CA SER A 397 33.17 4.79 5.95
C SER A 397 32.71 3.48 6.60
N PRO A 398 33.23 3.08 7.77
CA PRO A 398 32.76 1.86 8.45
C PRO A 398 31.25 1.89 8.77
N VAL A 399 30.65 3.07 8.89
CA VAL A 399 29.21 3.26 9.14
C VAL A 399 28.39 3.14 7.86
N THR A 400 28.90 3.68 6.74
CA THR A 400 28.19 3.70 5.44
C THR A 400 28.42 2.44 4.60
N ALA A 401 29.52 1.72 4.82
CA ALA A 401 29.91 0.52 4.06
C ALA A 401 28.78 -0.51 3.83
N PRO A 402 28.05 -1.00 4.85
CA PRO A 402 26.99 -1.98 4.63
C PRO A 402 25.85 -1.43 3.77
N SER A 403 25.47 -0.18 3.99
CA SER A 403 24.44 0.50 3.20
C SER A 403 24.89 0.78 1.77
N LEU A 404 26.17 1.08 1.53
CA LEU A 404 26.73 1.22 0.19
C LEU A 404 26.73 -0.11 -0.58
N LEU A 405 26.94 -1.26 0.09
CA LEU A 405 26.82 -2.57 -0.55
C LEU A 405 25.38 -2.85 -1.00
N VAL A 406 24.40 -2.56 -0.15
CA VAL A 406 22.97 -2.67 -0.51
C VAL A 406 22.61 -1.72 -1.65
N TRP A 407 23.17 -0.51 -1.66
CA TRP A 407 23.00 0.46 -2.76
C TRP A 407 23.56 -0.07 -4.09
N ARG A 408 24.78 -0.60 -4.10
CA ARG A 408 25.38 -1.24 -5.29
C ARG A 408 24.54 -2.42 -5.78
N LEU A 409 24.01 -3.24 -4.86
CA LEU A 409 23.08 -4.32 -5.19
C LEU A 409 21.79 -3.80 -5.81
N ALA A 410 21.22 -2.72 -5.27
CA ALA A 410 20.00 -2.10 -5.78
C ALA A 410 20.19 -1.58 -7.21
N GLN A 411 21.32 -0.91 -7.50
CA GLN A 411 21.67 -0.47 -8.85
C GLN A 411 21.79 -1.62 -9.85
N ARG A 412 22.31 -2.78 -9.40
CA ARG A 412 22.40 -3.99 -10.24
C ARG A 412 21.05 -4.69 -10.44
N SER A 413 20.11 -4.48 -9.54
CA SER A 413 18.80 -5.13 -9.55
C SER A 413 17.74 -4.35 -10.34
N ILE A 414 18.12 -3.24 -11.00
CA ILE A 414 17.22 -2.46 -11.85
C ILE A 414 16.66 -3.36 -12.97
N GLY A 415 15.35 -3.32 -13.17
CA GLY A 415 14.63 -4.15 -14.13
C GLY A 415 13.87 -5.32 -13.49
N LEU A 416 14.18 -5.69 -12.25
CA LEU A 416 13.35 -6.64 -11.50
C LEU A 416 12.08 -5.98 -10.95
N ASN A 417 10.98 -6.71 -10.95
CA ASN A 417 9.73 -6.25 -10.34
C ASN A 417 9.71 -6.48 -8.82
N GLY A 418 8.82 -5.76 -8.11
CA GLY A 418 8.70 -5.81 -6.65
C GLY A 418 8.47 -7.22 -6.10
N ARG A 419 7.66 -8.04 -6.78
CA ARG A 419 7.42 -9.45 -6.42
C ARG A 419 8.71 -10.27 -6.44
N THR A 420 9.52 -10.14 -7.49
CA THR A 420 10.81 -10.85 -7.60
C THR A 420 11.78 -10.36 -6.53
N LEU A 421 11.89 -9.05 -6.33
CA LEU A 421 12.78 -8.45 -5.32
C LEU A 421 12.50 -8.98 -3.91
N ARG A 422 11.22 -9.07 -3.51
CA ARG A 422 10.82 -9.61 -2.20
C ARG A 422 10.99 -11.13 -2.07
N LYS A 423 11.11 -11.88 -3.17
CA LYS A 423 11.42 -13.32 -3.16
C LYS A 423 12.91 -13.61 -3.04
N LEU A 424 13.77 -12.68 -3.47
CA LEU A 424 15.22 -12.88 -3.50
C LEU A 424 15.84 -13.23 -2.14
N PRO A 425 15.45 -12.66 -0.99
CA PRO A 425 16.04 -13.04 0.30
C PRO A 425 15.87 -14.52 0.64
N LEU A 426 14.69 -15.09 0.35
CA LEU A 426 14.45 -16.51 0.56
C LEU A 426 15.28 -17.39 -0.40
N ILE A 427 15.36 -16.98 -1.67
CA ILE A 427 16.17 -17.68 -2.69
C ILE A 427 17.66 -17.63 -2.32
N ALA A 428 18.15 -16.47 -1.86
CA ALA A 428 19.51 -16.27 -1.40
C ALA A 428 19.84 -17.21 -0.24
N HIS A 429 18.96 -17.25 0.77
CA HIS A 429 19.11 -18.16 1.91
C HIS A 429 19.06 -19.64 1.50
N ALA A 430 18.16 -20.02 0.58
CA ALA A 430 17.96 -21.41 0.22
C ALA A 430 19.08 -21.99 -0.67
N PHE A 431 19.58 -21.22 -1.63
CA PHE A 431 20.46 -21.75 -2.68
C PHE A 431 21.89 -21.21 -2.66
N TYR A 432 22.14 -20.08 -2.00
CA TYR A 432 23.42 -19.37 -2.07
C TYR A 432 24.08 -19.17 -0.70
N MET A 433 23.50 -19.72 0.36
CA MET A 433 24.09 -19.81 1.69
C MET A 433 24.65 -21.21 1.93
N ASP A 434 25.82 -21.27 2.56
CA ASP A 434 26.48 -22.52 2.92
C ASP A 434 25.87 -23.08 4.21
N ALA A 435 24.97 -24.05 4.07
CA ALA A 435 24.29 -24.71 5.18
C ALA A 435 25.26 -25.41 6.16
N THR A 436 26.49 -25.71 5.72
CA THR A 436 27.52 -26.34 6.58
C THR A 436 28.20 -25.34 7.51
N LYS A 437 28.29 -24.06 7.11
CA LYS A 437 28.91 -22.98 7.90
C LYS A 437 27.92 -22.26 8.79
N TYR A 438 26.66 -22.18 8.35
CA TYR A 438 25.58 -21.51 9.08
C TYR A 438 24.41 -22.48 9.27
N PRO A 439 24.55 -23.49 10.15
CA PRO A 439 23.48 -24.45 10.39
C PRO A 439 22.30 -23.74 11.06
N THR A 440 21.15 -23.74 10.38
CA THR A 440 19.89 -23.26 10.95
C THR A 440 19.32 -24.33 11.88
N ASN A 441 19.82 -24.43 13.11
CA ASN A 441 19.00 -25.07 14.16
C ASN A 441 17.84 -24.12 14.43
N ILE A 442 16.65 -24.51 13.98
CA ILE A 442 15.41 -23.80 14.26
C ILE A 442 15.26 -23.75 15.78
N PRO A 443 15.30 -22.57 16.43
CA PRO A 443 14.89 -22.50 17.82
C PRO A 443 13.40 -22.84 17.83
N VAL A 444 13.05 -24.00 18.39
CA VAL A 444 11.67 -24.36 18.69
C VAL A 444 11.12 -23.25 19.56
N ARG A 445 10.33 -22.33 18.98
CA ARG A 445 9.51 -21.41 19.76
C ARG A 445 8.49 -22.28 20.48
N LEU A 446 8.77 -22.62 21.74
CA LEU A 446 7.76 -23.06 22.69
C LEU A 446 6.77 -21.91 22.87
N SER A 447 5.76 -21.85 22.00
CA SER A 447 4.57 -21.04 22.23
C SER A 447 3.83 -21.65 23.42
N GLY A 448 3.81 -20.91 24.52
CA GLY A 448 2.99 -21.22 25.68
C GLY A 448 1.50 -21.21 25.30
N ALA A 449 0.91 -22.39 25.47
CA ALA A 449 -0.46 -22.66 25.90
C ALA A 449 -1.66 -22.56 24.93
N VAL A 450 -2.51 -23.58 25.08
CA VAL A 450 -3.96 -23.69 24.81
C VAL A 450 -4.36 -24.05 23.36
N ASN A 451 -5.09 -25.12 23.03
CA ASN A 451 -5.58 -26.29 23.76
C ASN A 451 -6.00 -27.38 22.74
N SER A 452 -5.86 -28.63 23.16
CA SER A 452 -6.71 -29.80 22.87
C SER A 452 -7.61 -29.80 21.62
N SER A 453 -7.25 -30.60 20.62
CA SER A 453 -8.07 -31.71 20.13
C SER A 453 -7.35 -32.40 18.98
N CYS A 454 -6.86 -33.62 19.20
CA CYS A 454 -6.76 -34.67 18.20
C CYS A 454 -6.53 -35.97 18.96
N ARG A 455 -7.63 -36.68 19.20
CA ARG A 455 -7.58 -38.12 19.44
C ARG A 455 -7.10 -38.72 18.14
N ASP A 456 -5.96 -39.40 18.18
CA ASP A 456 -5.84 -40.73 17.58
C ASP A 456 -4.66 -41.46 18.21
N LYS A 457 -4.97 -42.68 18.63
CA LYS A 457 -4.03 -43.65 19.17
C LYS A 457 -3.24 -44.23 18.00
N GLU A 458 -1.93 -44.38 18.15
CA GLU A 458 -1.23 -45.67 18.16
C GLU A 458 0.29 -45.51 17.96
N ASN A 459 1.04 -46.21 18.82
CA ASN A 459 2.43 -46.67 18.65
C ASN A 459 3.52 -45.69 18.24
N CYS A 460 4.33 -45.25 19.22
CA CYS A 460 5.73 -45.70 19.27
C CYS A 460 6.38 -45.44 20.63
N SER A 461 6.99 -46.50 21.16
CA SER A 461 7.72 -46.59 22.42
C SER A 461 8.94 -45.67 22.50
N VAL A 462 9.04 -44.91 23.58
CA VAL A 462 10.22 -44.13 23.98
C VAL A 462 11.20 -45.04 24.75
N PRO A 463 12.52 -45.03 24.48
CA PRO A 463 13.49 -45.48 25.46
C PRO A 463 13.88 -44.31 26.36
N GLN A 464 13.58 -44.43 27.66
CA GLN A 464 14.14 -43.61 28.72
C GLN A 464 15.62 -43.97 28.91
N SER A 465 16.54 -43.01 28.75
CA SER A 465 17.74 -42.91 29.59
C SER A 465 18.52 -41.62 29.33
N ALA A 466 19.17 -41.15 30.40
CA ALA A 466 20.19 -40.09 30.47
C ALA A 466 19.70 -38.64 30.54
N VAL A 467 19.17 -38.29 31.71
CA VAL A 467 19.34 -36.95 32.30
C VAL A 467 20.83 -36.72 32.52
N GLY A 468 21.42 -35.86 31.67
CA GLY A 468 22.79 -35.37 31.76
C GLY A 468 22.77 -33.86 31.71
N ASN A 469 22.83 -33.27 32.90
CA ASN A 469 22.93 -31.84 33.16
C ASN A 469 24.12 -31.21 32.41
N ASN A 470 23.89 -30.25 31.51
CA ASN A 470 24.87 -29.23 31.12
C ASN A 470 24.20 -28.09 30.34
N GLY A 471 24.06 -26.94 31.01
CA GLY A 471 23.69 -25.68 30.39
C GLY A 471 24.78 -25.21 29.41
N LYS A 472 24.51 -25.37 28.12
CA LYS A 472 25.04 -24.52 27.04
C LYS A 472 23.91 -24.34 26.04
N GLY A 473 23.26 -23.18 26.07
CA GLY A 473 22.39 -22.78 24.97
C GLY A 473 23.21 -22.72 23.70
N PHE A 474 22.92 -23.58 22.73
CA PHE A 474 23.49 -23.49 21.39
C PHE A 474 22.90 -22.24 20.73
N ALA A 475 23.57 -21.08 20.89
CA ALA A 475 23.33 -19.95 20.03
C ALA A 475 23.86 -20.34 18.63
N THR A 476 22.95 -20.51 17.68
CA THR A 476 23.33 -20.68 16.28
C THR A 476 24.08 -19.43 15.82
N PRO A 477 25.16 -19.56 15.03
CA PRO A 477 25.84 -18.41 14.49
C PRO A 477 24.90 -17.73 13.49
N ALA A 478 24.43 -16.53 13.82
CA ALA A 478 23.68 -15.70 12.89
C ALA A 478 24.57 -15.37 11.68
N VAL A 479 23.95 -15.16 10.51
CA VAL A 479 24.71 -14.93 9.28
C VAL A 479 25.24 -13.49 9.28
N PRO A 480 26.54 -13.26 9.01
CA PRO A 480 27.05 -11.90 8.83
C PRO A 480 26.36 -11.19 7.66
N LEU A 481 25.96 -9.93 7.86
CA LEU A 481 25.18 -9.16 6.87
C LEU A 481 25.86 -9.09 5.50
N ASN A 482 27.18 -8.91 5.45
CA ASN A 482 27.95 -8.86 4.21
C ASN A 482 27.87 -10.18 3.41
N VAL A 483 27.99 -11.32 4.10
CA VAL A 483 27.86 -12.66 3.48
C VAL A 483 26.47 -12.85 2.90
N PHE A 484 25.44 -12.41 3.62
CA PHE A 484 24.06 -12.49 3.13
C PHE A 484 23.83 -11.57 1.92
N ILE A 485 24.38 -10.35 1.91
CA ILE A 485 24.29 -9.44 0.76
C ILE A 485 24.96 -10.05 -0.47
N GLU A 486 26.11 -10.74 -0.32
CA GLU A 486 26.73 -11.44 -1.45
C GLU A 486 25.86 -12.59 -1.98
N ALA A 487 25.24 -13.38 -1.10
CA ALA A 487 24.30 -14.43 -1.50
C ALA A 487 23.09 -13.83 -2.23
N LEU A 488 22.58 -12.69 -1.76
CA LEU A 488 21.50 -11.94 -2.40
C LEU A 488 21.88 -11.42 -3.77
N GLN A 489 23.12 -10.96 -3.94
CA GLN A 489 23.67 -10.56 -5.23
C GLN A 489 23.72 -11.74 -6.22
N ARG A 490 24.22 -12.91 -5.79
CA ARG A 490 24.25 -14.12 -6.65
C ARG A 490 22.84 -14.56 -7.05
N ALA A 491 21.87 -14.47 -6.14
CA ALA A 491 20.46 -14.76 -6.43
C ALA A 491 19.87 -13.78 -7.46
N ALA A 492 20.18 -12.48 -7.36
CA ALA A 492 19.72 -11.47 -8.31
C ALA A 492 20.32 -11.72 -9.70
N ASP A 493 21.63 -11.96 -9.80
CA ASP A 493 22.33 -12.22 -11.06
C ASP A 493 21.78 -13.48 -11.77
N SER A 494 21.41 -14.52 -11.01
CA SER A 494 20.78 -15.74 -11.53
C SER A 494 19.42 -15.45 -12.19
N ARG A 495 18.59 -14.61 -11.57
CA ARG A 495 17.26 -14.25 -12.11
C ARG A 495 17.31 -13.49 -13.43
N PHE A 496 18.31 -12.64 -13.61
CA PHE A 496 18.50 -11.97 -14.91
C PHE A 496 18.93 -12.96 -16.00
N SER A 497 19.73 -13.96 -15.66
CA SER A 497 20.13 -15.02 -16.60
C SER A 497 18.90 -15.82 -17.05
N ASP A 498 18.01 -16.19 -16.13
CA ASP A 498 16.74 -16.84 -16.44
C ASP A 498 15.84 -15.98 -17.35
N GLN A 499 15.70 -14.68 -17.04
CA GLN A 499 14.87 -13.76 -17.85
C GLN A 499 15.40 -13.60 -19.28
N GLN A 500 16.72 -13.55 -19.47
CA GLN A 500 17.33 -13.48 -20.79
C GLN A 500 17.11 -14.76 -21.60
N LEU A 501 17.20 -15.93 -20.95
CA LEU A 501 16.90 -17.22 -21.59
C LEU A 501 15.43 -17.32 -22.01
N ILE A 502 14.51 -16.86 -21.15
CA ILE A 502 13.08 -16.85 -21.46
C ILE A 502 12.79 -15.91 -22.63
N ALA A 503 13.34 -14.68 -22.62
CA ALA A 503 13.16 -13.71 -23.71
C ALA A 503 13.69 -14.21 -25.06
N GLN A 504 14.81 -14.96 -25.05
CA GLN A 504 15.34 -15.61 -26.25
C GLN A 504 14.44 -16.77 -26.76
N SER A 505 13.71 -17.44 -25.86
CA SER A 505 12.79 -18.51 -26.21
C SER A 505 11.41 -18.03 -26.71
N THR A 506 10.95 -16.85 -26.27
CA THR A 506 9.62 -16.30 -26.61
C THR A 506 9.63 -15.38 -27.84
N GLY A 507 10.79 -15.08 -28.43
CA GLY A 507 10.89 -14.25 -29.64
C GLY A 507 10.58 -12.76 -29.43
N GLU A 508 10.45 -12.30 -28.17
CA GLU A 508 10.27 -10.89 -27.85
C GLU A 508 11.65 -10.19 -27.83
N SER A 509 11.93 -9.42 -28.89
CA SER A 509 13.13 -8.57 -28.94
C SER A 509 13.01 -7.43 -27.93
N VAL A 510 13.63 -7.57 -26.76
CA VAL A 510 13.84 -6.45 -25.83
C VAL A 510 15.02 -5.62 -26.32
N ASN A 511 14.73 -4.62 -27.15
CA ASN A 511 15.64 -3.50 -27.38
C ASN A 511 15.56 -2.57 -26.14
N GLY A 512 16.36 -2.86 -25.12
CA GLY A 512 16.54 -2.04 -23.92
C GLY A 512 18.03 -1.83 -23.69
N GLY A 513 18.50 -0.62 -23.99
CA GLY A 513 19.91 -0.24 -24.07
C GLY A 513 20.74 -0.57 -22.83
N ARG A 514 21.80 -1.35 -23.04
CA ARG A 514 22.96 -1.42 -22.16
C ARG A 514 23.91 -0.29 -22.56
N GLU A 515 23.55 0.96 -22.27
CA GLU A 515 24.54 2.03 -22.31
C GLU A 515 25.48 1.87 -21.12
N LYS A 516 26.75 1.62 -21.44
CA LYS A 516 27.85 1.61 -20.48
C LYS A 516 27.96 3.02 -19.88
N ALA A 517 27.61 3.15 -18.61
CA ALA A 517 27.97 4.33 -17.83
C ALA A 517 29.49 4.32 -17.57
N THR A 518 30.27 4.89 -18.49
CA THR A 518 31.59 5.45 -18.19
C THR A 518 31.38 6.89 -17.76
N ALA A 519 31.93 7.26 -16.60
CA ALA A 519 31.90 8.61 -16.06
C ALA A 519 32.43 9.65 -17.07
N PRO A 520 31.88 10.88 -17.03
CA PRO A 520 32.75 12.00 -16.72
C PRO A 520 32.17 12.97 -15.68
N VAL A 521 33.11 13.63 -15.01
CA VAL A 521 32.94 14.81 -14.14
C VAL A 521 32.43 15.99 -14.99
N GLY A 522 31.44 16.75 -14.49
CA GLY A 522 31.10 18.06 -15.03
C GLY A 522 29.65 18.50 -14.78
N ASP A 523 29.50 19.65 -14.11
CA ASP A 523 28.26 20.39 -13.86
C ASP A 523 27.36 20.57 -15.10
N ALA A 524 26.04 20.45 -14.93
CA ALA A 524 25.01 21.43 -15.35
C ALA A 524 23.57 20.84 -15.28
N LEU A 525 22.75 21.50 -14.45
CA LEU A 525 21.35 21.92 -14.64
C LEU A 525 20.34 21.07 -15.45
N ASP A 526 19.20 20.85 -14.79
CA ASP A 526 17.82 20.83 -15.31
C ASP A 526 17.48 19.99 -16.54
N THR A 527 16.89 18.82 -16.29
CA THR A 527 15.71 18.37 -17.05
C THR A 527 14.78 17.53 -16.16
N THR A 528 13.64 18.12 -15.79
CA THR A 528 12.49 17.45 -15.18
C THR A 528 11.80 16.53 -16.18
N SER A 529 11.83 15.21 -15.98
CA SER A 529 10.86 14.30 -16.61
C SER A 529 9.58 14.26 -15.76
N SER A 530 8.63 15.12 -16.09
CA SER A 530 7.30 15.15 -15.50
C SER A 530 6.55 13.85 -15.79
N VAL A 531 6.27 13.06 -14.75
CA VAL A 531 5.24 12.02 -14.81
C VAL A 531 3.89 12.72 -14.89
N LYS A 532 3.17 12.54 -16.01
CA LYS A 532 1.82 13.05 -16.17
C LYS A 532 0.85 12.18 -15.39
N VAL A 533 0.35 12.70 -14.28
CA VAL A 533 -1.02 12.38 -13.87
C VAL A 533 -1.89 13.05 -14.94
N ASN A 534 -2.39 12.27 -15.90
CA ASN A 534 -3.39 12.77 -16.83
C ASN A 534 -4.71 12.85 -16.04
N LEU A 535 -4.91 13.98 -15.37
CA LEU A 535 -6.26 14.46 -15.06
C LEU A 535 -6.94 14.75 -16.40
N PRO A 536 -8.19 14.30 -16.61
CA PRO A 536 -8.94 14.61 -17.83
C PRO A 536 -9.11 16.12 -18.06
#